data_AF-A0A257UQW6-F1
#
_entry.id   AF-A0A257UQW6-F1
#
_cell.length_a   1.000
_cell.length_b   1.000
_cell.length_c   1.000
_cell.angle_alpha   90.00
_cell.angle_beta   90.00
_cell.angle_gamma   90.00
#
_symmetry.space_group_name_H-M   'P 1'
#
loop_
_entity.id
_entity.type
_entity.pdbx_description
1 polymer ?
#
loop_
_entity_poly.entity_id
_entity_poly.type
_entity_poly.pdbx_seq_one_letter_code
_entity_poly.pdbx_strand_id
1 'polypeptide(L)'
;LLLAQEDVENALVSYGKEEARRRSLAAAAAANARALETANALYVAGLAEYLQVLDAQRNLYDTRSRLTRSEMAVTLDLVALYKALGGGWENDTALREEAARRTGR
;
A
#
# COMPACT_ATOMS: atom_id res chain seq x y z
N LEU A 1 22.46 -0.55 18.56
CA LEU A 1 22.78 -1.28 17.32
C LEU A 1 21.69 -2.27 16.94
N LEU A 2 21.25 -3.18 17.82
CA LEU A 2 20.18 -4.14 17.52
C LEU A 2 18.84 -3.50 17.08
N LEU A 3 18.42 -2.42 17.74
CA LEU A 3 17.18 -1.70 17.40
C LEU A 3 17.17 -1.13 15.97
N ALA A 4 18.29 -0.56 15.51
CA ALA A 4 18.38 -0.01 14.17
C ALA A 4 18.35 -1.10 13.08
N GLN A 5 18.87 -2.30 13.37
CA GLN A 5 18.80 -3.43 12.45
C GLN A 5 17.36 -3.98 12.35
N GLU A 6 16.67 -4.07 13.48
CA GLU A 6 15.27 -4.51 13.56
C GLU A 6 14.33 -3.54 12.83
N ASP A 7 14.51 -2.23 12.98
CA ASP A 7 13.70 -1.22 12.28
C ASP A 7 13.85 -1.29 10.75
N VAL A 8 15.08 -1.50 10.26
CA VAL A 8 15.35 -1.66 8.82
C VAL A 8 14.71 -2.95 8.29
N GLU A 9 14.84 -4.05 9.02
CA GLU A 9 14.25 -5.34 8.64
C GLU A 9 12.72 -5.27 8.60
N ASN A 10 12.11 -4.65 9.61
CA ASN A 10 10.67 -4.42 9.66
C ASN A 10 10.18 -3.56 8.48
N ALA A 11 10.89 -2.47 8.16
CA ALA A 11 10.54 -1.61 7.04
C ALA A 11 10.68 -2.34 5.69
N LEU A 12 11.74 -3.14 5.50
CA LEU A 12 11.96 -3.90 4.27
C LEU A 12 10.91 -5.00 4.07
N VAL A 13 10.56 -5.72 5.14
CA VAL A 13 9.52 -6.75 5.11
C VAL A 13 8.16 -6.13 4.80
N SER A 14 7.84 -4.98 5.39
CA SER A 14 6.58 -4.27 5.16
C SER A 14 6.48 -3.81 3.70
N TYR A 15 7.52 -3.14 3.20
CA TYR A 15 7.63 -2.72 1.80
C TYR A 15 7.46 -3.90 0.83
N GLY A 16 8.16 -5.02 1.07
CA GLY A 16 8.09 -6.19 0.19
C GLY A 16 6.69 -6.82 0.14
N LYS A 17 6.01 -6.91 1.29
CA LYS A 17 4.62 -7.40 1.37
C LYS A 17 3.65 -6.46 0.64
N GLU A 18 3.79 -5.16 0.84
CA GLU A 18 2.89 -4.19 0.24
C GLU A 18 3.10 -4.06 -1.27
N GLU A 19 4.34 -4.18 -1.76
CA GLU A 19 4.63 -4.24 -3.21
C GLU A 19 4.00 -5.47 -3.86
N ALA A 20 4.06 -6.64 -3.21
CA ALA A 20 3.38 -7.84 -3.70
C ALA A 20 1.86 -7.66 -3.74
N ARG A 21 1.29 -7.03 -2.71
CA ARG A 21 -0.14 -6.69 -2.65
C ARG A 21 -0.54 -5.71 -3.75
N ARG A 22 0.25 -4.67 -3.99
CA ARG A 22 0.04 -3.67 -5.05
C ARG A 22 -0.03 -4.33 -6.42
N ARG A 23 0.89 -5.26 -6.72
CA ARG A 23 0.88 -6.03 -7.98
C ARG A 23 -0.38 -6.88 -8.14
N SER A 24 -0.80 -7.57 -7.07
CA SER A 24 -2.04 -8.35 -7.08
C SER A 24 -3.27 -7.47 -7.33
N LEU A 25 -3.34 -6.29 -6.68
CA LEU A 25 -4.42 -5.34 -6.88
C LEU A 25 -4.43 -4.73 -8.29
N ALA A 26 -3.26 -4.50 -8.88
CA ALA A 26 -3.15 -4.06 -10.28
C ALA A 26 -3.70 -5.11 -11.25
N ALA A 27 -3.36 -6.38 -11.05
CA ALA A 27 -3.91 -7.48 -11.84
C ALA A 27 -5.44 -7.60 -11.67
N ALA A 28 -5.94 -7.45 -10.44
CA ALA A 28 -7.38 -7.48 -10.14
C ALA A 28 -8.13 -6.29 -10.79
N ALA A 29 -7.56 -5.08 -10.75
CA ALA A 29 -8.14 -3.91 -11.42
C ALA A 29 -8.21 -4.10 -12.94
N ALA A 30 -7.17 -4.68 -13.55
CA ALA A 30 -7.17 -5.01 -14.99
C ALA A 30 -8.20 -6.11 -15.34
N ALA A 31 -8.40 -7.08 -14.47
CA ALA A 31 -9.45 -8.09 -14.64
C ALA A 31 -10.85 -7.47 -14.55
N ASN A 32 -11.10 -6.61 -13.56
CA ASN A 32 -12.39 -5.93 -13.41
C ASN A 32 -12.69 -4.95 -14.55
N ALA A 33 -11.65 -4.33 -15.14
CA ALA A 33 -11.82 -3.49 -16.31
C ALA A 33 -12.34 -4.31 -17.50
N ARG A 34 -11.74 -5.48 -17.76
CA ARG A 34 -12.24 -6.42 -18.79
C ARG A 34 -13.64 -6.93 -18.48
N ALA A 35 -13.96 -7.20 -17.21
CA ALA A 35 -15.31 -7.60 -16.81
C ALA A 35 -16.35 -6.52 -17.12
N LEU A 36 -16.00 -5.24 -16.89
CA LEU A 36 -16.85 -4.10 -17.24
C LEU A 36 -17.03 -3.97 -18.76
N GLU A 37 -15.97 -4.17 -19.55
CA GLU A 37 -16.06 -4.18 -21.02
C GLU A 37 -17.03 -5.27 -21.50
N THR A 38 -16.90 -6.49 -20.98
CA THR A 38 -17.81 -7.60 -21.30
C THR A 38 -19.25 -7.32 -20.87
N ALA A 39 -19.47 -6.79 -19.65
CA ALA A 39 -20.80 -6.47 -19.16
C ALA A 39 -21.49 -5.40 -20.04
N ASN A 40 -20.75 -4.37 -20.47
CA ASN A 40 -21.25 -3.37 -21.41
C ASN A 40 -21.61 -3.98 -22.77
N ALA A 41 -20.78 -4.88 -23.30
CA ALA A 41 -21.05 -5.55 -24.57
C ALA A 41 -22.33 -6.40 -24.49
N LEU A 42 -22.52 -7.15 -23.40
CA LEU A 42 -23.73 -7.95 -23.17
C LEU A 42 -24.97 -7.07 -23.01
N TYR A 43 -24.87 -5.96 -22.27
CA TYR A 43 -25.97 -5.00 -22.12
C TYR A 43 -26.40 -4.39 -23.45
N VAL A 44 -25.44 -3.94 -24.27
CA VAL A 44 -25.71 -3.37 -25.60
C VAL A 44 -26.32 -4.42 -26.54
N ALA A 45 -25.90 -5.69 -26.40
CA ALA A 45 -26.48 -6.81 -27.15
C ALA A 45 -27.87 -7.26 -26.62
N GLY A 46 -28.36 -6.68 -25.52
CA GLY A 46 -29.62 -7.08 -24.88
C GLY A 46 -29.55 -8.44 -24.16
N LEU A 47 -28.34 -8.94 -23.91
CA LEU A 47 -28.07 -10.24 -23.28
C LEU A 47 -27.84 -10.15 -21.77
N ALA A 48 -27.74 -8.94 -21.22
CA ALA A 48 -27.60 -8.68 -19.80
C ALA A 48 -28.38 -7.44 -19.37
N GLU A 49 -28.77 -7.41 -18.10
CA GLU A 49 -29.40 -6.25 -17.49
C GLU A 49 -28.36 -5.18 -17.15
N TYR A 50 -28.77 -3.91 -17.15
CA TYR A 50 -27.89 -2.79 -16.79
C TYR A 50 -27.32 -2.90 -15.37
N LEU A 51 -28.01 -3.61 -14.46
CA LEU A 51 -27.50 -3.87 -13.11
C LEU A 51 -26.15 -4.59 -13.13
N GLN A 52 -25.92 -5.51 -14.08
CA GLN A 52 -24.64 -6.20 -14.21
C GLN A 52 -23.50 -5.26 -14.61
N VAL A 53 -23.81 -4.21 -15.40
CA VAL A 53 -22.85 -3.14 -15.72
C VAL A 53 -22.50 -2.36 -14.45
N LEU A 54 -23.50 -1.98 -13.65
CA LEU A 54 -23.28 -1.25 -12.40
C LEU A 54 -22.46 -2.05 -11.39
N ASP A 55 -22.72 -3.36 -11.28
CA ASP A 55 -21.93 -4.25 -10.42
C ASP A 55 -20.48 -4.35 -10.89
N ALA A 56 -20.25 -4.48 -12.21
CA ALA A 56 -18.90 -4.48 -12.77
C ALA A 56 -18.17 -3.14 -12.55
N GLN A 57 -18.86 -2.01 -12.70
CA GLN A 57 -18.32 -0.67 -12.40
C GLN A 57 -17.94 -0.55 -10.93
N ARG A 58 -18.81 -0.99 -10.02
CA ARG A 58 -18.58 -0.96 -8.58
C ARG A 58 -17.36 -1.80 -8.19
N ASN A 59 -17.24 -3.00 -8.76
CA ASN A 59 -16.10 -3.88 -8.53
C ASN A 59 -14.78 -3.28 -9.04
N LEU A 60 -14.79 -2.66 -10.24
CA LEU A 60 -13.63 -1.95 -10.76
C LEU A 60 -13.23 -0.77 -9.88
N TYR A 61 -14.22 -0.01 -9.39
CA TYR A 61 -13.98 1.12 -8.50
C TYR A 61 -13.35 0.67 -7.17
N ASP A 62 -13.89 -0.38 -6.54
CA ASP A 62 -13.34 -0.90 -5.27
C ASP A 62 -11.88 -1.36 -5.44
N THR A 63 -11.58 -2.12 -6.50
CA THR A 63 -10.22 -2.62 -6.72
C THR A 63 -9.23 -1.51 -7.07
N ARG A 64 -9.63 -0.51 -7.86
CA ARG A 64 -8.82 0.70 -8.10
C ARG A 64 -8.58 1.48 -6.82
N SER A 65 -9.60 1.69 -6.01
CA SER A 65 -9.49 2.38 -4.72
C SER A 65 -8.51 1.67 -3.78
N ARG A 66 -8.56 0.34 -3.73
CA ARG A 66 -7.60 -0.49 -2.97
C ARG A 66 -6.19 -0.40 -3.53
N LEU A 67 -6.03 -0.42 -4.86
CA LEU A 67 -4.73 -0.27 -5.52
C LEU A 67 -4.09 1.08 -5.17
N THR A 68 -4.83 2.18 -5.25
CA THR A 68 -4.33 3.52 -4.88
C THR A 68 -3.91 3.60 -3.43
N ARG A 69 -4.68 3.01 -2.50
CA ARG A 69 -4.26 2.91 -1.09
C ARG A 69 -2.97 2.10 -0.93
N SER A 70 -2.80 1.05 -1.72
CA SER A 70 -1.59 0.22 -1.70
C SER A 70 -0.38 0.97 -2.25
N GLU A 71 -0.54 1.74 -3.33
CA GLU A 71 0.51 2.63 -3.86
C GLU A 71 0.96 3.67 -2.84
N MET A 72 0.02 4.26 -2.09
CA MET A 72 0.34 5.15 -0.98
C MET A 72 1.14 4.42 0.12
N ALA A 73 0.73 3.21 0.48
CA ALA A 73 1.40 2.42 1.51
C ALA A 73 2.84 2.03 1.10
N VAL A 74 3.05 1.56 -0.15
CA VAL A 74 4.41 1.32 -0.69
C VAL A 74 5.30 2.56 -0.59
N THR A 75 4.74 3.74 -0.88
CA THR A 75 5.48 5.01 -0.79
C THR A 75 5.84 5.35 0.65
N LEU A 76 4.93 5.16 1.60
CA LEU A 76 5.18 5.38 3.03
C LEU A 76 6.21 4.40 3.58
N ASP A 77 6.13 3.12 3.19
CA ASP A 77 7.09 2.09 3.59
C ASP A 77 8.50 2.42 3.06
N LEU A 78 8.59 2.92 1.83
CA LEU A 78 9.86 3.37 1.26
C LEU A 78 10.44 4.57 2.03
N VAL A 79 9.61 5.54 2.42
CA VAL A 79 10.04 6.66 3.27
C VAL A 79 10.50 6.18 4.64
N ALA A 80 9.81 5.21 5.25
CA ALA A 80 10.21 4.61 6.52
C ALA A 80 11.57 3.88 6.41
N LEU A 81 11.77 3.14 5.32
CA LEU A 81 13.05 2.48 5.02
C LEU A 81 14.20 3.49 4.88
N TYR A 82 14.00 4.59 4.13
CA TYR A 82 14.99 5.65 4.02
C TYR A 82 15.32 6.30 5.37
N LYS A 83 14.31 6.53 6.21
CA LYS A 83 14.52 7.03 7.58
C LYS A 83 15.37 6.06 8.40
N ALA A 84 15.03 4.77 8.39
CA ALA A 84 15.74 3.75 9.15
C ALA A 84 17.21 3.59 8.70
N LEU A 85 17.48 3.74 7.39
CA LEU A 85 18.82 3.58 6.81
C LEU A 85 19.76 4.78 7.00
N GLY A 86 19.25 6.00 7.25
CA GLY A 86 20.10 7.20 7.14
C GLY A 86 19.77 8.40 8.01
N GLY A 87 18.63 8.47 8.71
CA GLY A 87 18.25 9.67 9.48
C GLY A 87 17.46 9.43 10.77
N GLY A 88 17.06 8.19 11.07
CA GLY A 88 16.38 7.81 12.31
C GLY A 88 17.33 7.71 13.51
N TRP A 89 18.62 7.47 13.27
CA TRP A 89 19.62 7.31 14.31
C TRP A 89 19.98 8.62 15.01
N GLU A 90 19.88 9.79 14.35
CA GLU A 90 20.17 11.11 14.96
C GLU A 90 19.06 11.57 15.92
N ASN A 91 17.80 11.24 15.63
CA ASN A 91 16.67 11.57 16.51
C ASN A 91 16.58 10.59 17.70
N ASP A 92 16.85 9.30 17.48
CA ASP A 92 16.86 8.32 18.57
C ASP A 92 18.04 8.55 19.54
N THR A 93 19.22 8.95 19.04
CA THR A 93 20.34 9.37 19.92
C THR A 93 20.01 10.64 20.68
N ALA A 94 19.42 11.66 20.04
CA ALA A 94 19.04 12.91 20.71
C ALA A 94 18.00 12.69 21.83
N LEU A 95 16.97 11.88 21.58
CA LEU A 95 15.94 11.52 22.57
C LEU A 95 16.54 10.71 23.73
N ARG A 96 17.50 9.82 23.45
CA ARG A 96 18.22 9.04 24.47
C ARG A 96 19.15 9.91 25.32
N GLU A 97 19.86 10.86 24.73
CA GLU A 97 20.69 11.84 25.45
C GLU A 97 19.84 12.77 26.33
N GLU A 98 18.65 13.16 25.87
CA GLU A 98 17.74 13.98 26.68
C GLU A 98 17.12 13.17 27.85
N ALA A 99 16.78 11.90 27.63
CA ALA A 99 16.32 11.00 28.69
C ALA A 99 17.42 10.68 29.73
N ALA A 100 18.67 10.51 29.29
CA ALA A 100 19.83 10.33 30.16
C ALA A 100 20.11 11.58 31.02
N ARG A 101 19.95 12.78 30.46
CA ARG A 101 20.08 14.06 31.18
C ARG A 101 19.00 14.29 32.24
N ARG A 102 17.79 13.77 32.03
CA ARG A 102 16.68 13.88 32.99
C ARG A 102 16.78 12.90 34.17
N THR A 103 17.45 11.77 33.98
CA THR A 103 17.61 10.74 35.03
C THR A 103 18.84 11.00 35.92
N GLY A 104 19.74 11.89 35.51
CA GLY A 104 20.97 12.24 36.24
C GLY A 104 20.88 13.42 37.22
N ARG A 105 19.68 13.78 37.70
CA ARG A 105 19.46 14.86 38.68
C ARG A 105 18.60 14.41 39.85
#